data_AF-A0A2T4VJG8-F1
#
_entry.id   AF-A0A2T4VJG8-F1
#
_cell.length_a   1.000
_cell.length_b   1.000
_cell.length_c   1.000
_cell.angle_alpha   90.00
_cell.angle_beta   90.00
_cell.angle_gamma   90.00
#
_symmetry.space_group_name_H-M   'P 1'
#
loop_
_entity.id
_entity.type
_entity.pdbx_description
1 polymer ?
#
loop_
_entity_poly.entity_id
_entity_poly.type
_entity_poly.pdbx_seq_one_letter_code
_entity_poly.pdbx_strand_id
1 'polypeptide(L)'
;MRALRLGLVALWALAGAGCGTSAATRMRTAETENQRLTRELEDMNRALQSAQAYTEELRSPGKAERSFTLYYSPAALEQIASQMLPVRMAARSFHNQLEGDVIVERISDIRFGPLNTLTCRAELRGENIRYTGSVPKAYQNDVRKFQAGVAAGVVADFVVQLTLGSDNVLLAQAHASRTKLKANSSSQTEGMLRQQMNERVLRTPFAFDLTIQGGNALPRRMVLTPNHLAVTYVP
;
A
#
# COMPACT_ATOMS: atom_id res chain seq x y z
N MET A 1 12.54 65.98 18.60
CA MET A 1 12.73 64.51 18.53
C MET A 1 12.90 64.13 17.05
N ARG A 2 14.12 64.21 16.49
CA ARG A 2 15.11 63.13 16.28
C ARG A 2 14.54 61.82 15.65
N ALA A 3 14.85 61.65 14.36
CA ALA A 3 15.13 60.42 13.57
C ALA A 3 13.97 59.41 13.36
N LEU A 4 13.77 58.67 12.27
CA LEU A 4 14.55 58.10 11.15
C LEU A 4 13.54 57.86 10.00
N ARG A 5 13.72 58.28 8.73
CA ARG A 5 14.42 57.63 7.60
C ARG A 5 14.21 56.12 7.39
N LEU A 6 13.96 55.78 6.12
CA LEU A 6 14.06 54.48 5.39
C LEU A 6 12.79 53.62 5.44
N GLY A 7 12.28 53.06 4.34
CA GLY A 7 12.85 52.91 3.00
C GLY A 7 11.77 52.53 1.99
N LEU A 8 12.00 52.99 0.78
CA LEU A 8 11.15 52.98 -0.39
C LEU A 8 11.60 51.80 -1.27
N VAL A 9 10.86 50.68 -1.29
CA VAL A 9 10.99 49.63 -2.33
C VAL A 9 9.69 48.83 -2.38
N ALA A 10 8.82 49.09 -3.36
CA ALA A 10 7.91 48.10 -3.97
C ALA A 10 6.96 48.78 -4.98
N LEU A 11 7.49 49.35 -6.07
CA LEU A 11 6.61 49.80 -7.16
C LEU A 11 7.22 49.70 -8.55
N TRP A 12 8.11 48.72 -8.75
CA TRP A 12 8.71 48.39 -10.04
C TRP A 12 8.72 46.87 -10.27
N ALA A 13 7.54 46.28 -10.45
CA ALA A 13 7.39 44.90 -10.95
C ALA A 13 6.09 44.67 -11.75
N LEU A 14 5.61 45.70 -12.47
CA LEU A 14 4.48 45.57 -13.41
C LEU A 14 4.84 46.19 -14.76
N ALA A 15 5.89 45.68 -15.39
CA ALA A 15 6.09 45.75 -16.84
C ALA A 15 7.28 44.86 -17.25
N GLY A 16 7.00 43.74 -17.93
CA GLY A 16 7.99 43.09 -18.79
C GLY A 16 8.53 41.72 -18.37
N ALA A 17 7.69 40.69 -18.45
CA ALA A 17 8.02 39.31 -18.86
C ALA A 17 6.66 38.58 -19.01
N GLY A 18 6.18 38.20 -20.20
CA GLY A 18 6.74 37.15 -21.02
C GLY A 18 6.02 35.82 -20.74
N CYS A 19 5.10 35.44 -21.64
CA CYS A 19 4.54 34.09 -21.87
C CYS A 19 3.68 33.42 -20.77
N GLY A 20 2.35 33.58 -20.93
CA GLY A 20 1.52 32.40 -21.25
C GLY A 20 1.11 31.45 -20.14
N THR A 21 0.39 31.93 -19.12
CA THR A 21 -0.71 31.14 -18.56
C THR A 21 -1.98 31.96 -18.62
N SER A 22 -2.87 31.58 -19.53
CA SER A 22 -4.18 32.21 -19.67
C SER A 22 -4.91 32.23 -18.32
N ALA A 23 -5.77 33.22 -18.07
CA ALA A 23 -6.59 33.24 -16.86
C ALA A 23 -7.36 31.92 -16.68
N ALA A 24 -7.78 31.28 -17.79
CA ALA A 24 -8.39 29.96 -17.80
C ALA A 24 -7.45 28.83 -17.33
N THR A 25 -6.14 28.92 -17.59
CA THR A 25 -5.14 27.96 -17.09
C THR A 25 -4.98 28.08 -15.58
N ARG A 26 -4.93 29.31 -15.05
CA ARG A 26 -4.83 29.56 -13.60
C ARG A 26 -6.10 29.13 -12.86
N MET A 27 -7.25 29.32 -13.48
CA MET A 27 -8.54 28.92 -12.94
C MET A 27 -8.66 27.39 -12.91
N ARG A 28 -8.24 26.69 -13.98
CA ARG A 28 -8.17 25.22 -13.99
C ARG A 28 -7.18 24.66 -12.98
N THR A 29 -6.00 25.27 -12.81
CA THR A 29 -5.06 24.83 -11.76
C THR A 29 -5.65 25.03 -10.38
N ALA A 30 -6.34 26.14 -10.13
CA ALA A 30 -7.03 26.40 -8.86
C ALA A 30 -8.22 25.45 -8.61
N GLU A 31 -8.96 25.05 -9.65
CA GLU A 31 -10.01 24.03 -9.56
C GLU A 31 -9.43 22.64 -9.27
N THR A 32 -8.33 22.29 -9.92
CA THR A 32 -7.64 21.00 -9.72
C THR A 32 -7.05 20.93 -8.30
N GLU A 33 -6.51 22.04 -7.81
CA GLU A 33 -5.98 22.18 -6.47
C GLU A 33 -7.08 22.16 -5.41
N ASN A 34 -8.22 22.82 -5.64
CA ASN A 34 -9.40 22.68 -4.79
C ASN A 34 -9.90 21.24 -4.74
N GLN A 35 -10.01 20.55 -5.89
CA GLN A 35 -10.42 19.14 -5.90
C GLN A 35 -9.45 18.24 -5.14
N ARG A 36 -8.15 18.52 -5.23
CA ARG A 36 -7.13 17.80 -4.45
C ARG A 36 -7.29 18.07 -2.95
N LEU A 37 -7.43 19.33 -2.55
CA LEU A 37 -7.62 19.73 -1.16
C LEU A 37 -8.92 19.17 -0.57
N THR A 38 -10.00 19.10 -1.35
CA THR A 38 -11.26 18.47 -0.92
C THR A 38 -11.07 16.98 -0.67
N ARG A 39 -10.33 16.27 -1.52
CA ARG A 39 -10.00 14.85 -1.28
C ARG A 39 -9.12 14.69 -0.04
N GLU A 40 -8.12 15.55 0.14
CA GLU A 40 -7.27 15.54 1.34
C GLU A 40 -8.10 15.83 2.61
N LEU A 41 -9.08 16.74 2.55
CA LEU A 41 -10.02 17.01 3.66
C LEU A 41 -10.98 15.85 3.93
N GLU A 42 -11.50 15.19 2.89
CA GLU A 42 -12.33 13.99 3.05
C GLU A 42 -11.54 12.85 3.70
N ASP A 43 -10.29 12.67 3.28
CA ASP A 43 -9.37 11.69 3.85
C ASP A 43 -9.00 12.04 5.30
N MET A 44 -8.73 13.31 5.61
CA MET A 44 -8.53 13.76 6.99
C MET A 44 -9.78 13.59 7.85
N ASN A 45 -10.97 13.85 7.32
CA ASN A 45 -12.22 13.65 8.04
C ASN A 45 -12.47 12.16 8.33
N ARG A 46 -12.14 11.25 7.41
CA ARG A 46 -12.18 9.81 7.67
C ARG A 46 -11.18 9.38 8.74
N ALA A 47 -9.97 9.97 8.73
CA ALA A 47 -8.98 9.72 9.78
C ALA A 47 -9.40 10.28 11.15
N LEU A 48 -10.10 11.41 11.17
CA LEU A 48 -10.69 11.98 12.39
C LEU A 48 -11.84 11.13 12.92
N GLN A 49 -12.70 10.61 12.05
CA GLN A 49 -13.77 9.69 12.42
C GLN A 49 -13.22 8.39 13.01
N SER A 50 -12.13 7.83 12.45
CA SER A 50 -11.50 6.64 13.03
C SER A 50 -10.85 6.93 14.38
N ALA A 51 -10.23 8.10 14.55
CA ALA A 51 -9.68 8.53 15.84
C ALA A 51 -10.78 8.79 16.89
N GLN A 52 -11.92 9.36 16.48
CA GLN A 52 -13.06 9.59 17.36
C GLN A 52 -13.69 8.26 17.81
N ALA A 53 -13.88 7.31 16.89
CA ALA A 53 -14.34 5.96 17.21
C ALA A 53 -13.42 5.27 18.24
N TYR A 54 -12.10 5.44 18.11
CA TYR A 54 -11.13 4.96 19.09
C TYR A 54 -11.29 5.62 20.46
N THR A 55 -11.49 6.95 20.52
CA THR A 55 -11.70 7.65 21.80
C THR A 55 -13.04 7.32 22.45
N GLU A 56 -14.09 7.05 21.66
CA GLU A 56 -15.38 6.59 22.17
C GLU A 56 -15.29 5.17 22.74
N GLU A 57 -14.51 4.29 22.10
CA GLU A 57 -14.26 2.93 22.58
C GLU A 57 -13.50 2.93 23.91
N LEU A 58 -12.46 3.77 24.05
CA LEU A 58 -11.75 3.96 25.32
C LEU A 58 -12.65 4.55 26.43
N ARG A 59 -13.71 5.27 26.05
CA ARG A 59 -14.60 5.96 26.99
C ARG A 59 -15.86 5.18 27.34
N SER A 60 -16.22 4.09 26.66
CA SER A 60 -17.47 3.37 26.94
C SER A 60 -17.23 2.23 27.94
N PRO A 61 -17.50 2.40 29.25
CA PRO A 61 -17.17 1.39 30.26
C PRO A 61 -18.37 0.48 30.56
N GLY A 62 -19.42 0.45 29.71
CA GLY A 62 -20.73 -0.07 30.15
C GLY A 62 -21.65 -0.69 29.11
N LYS A 63 -21.20 -1.02 27.89
CA LYS A 63 -22.04 -1.70 26.88
C LYS A 63 -21.35 -2.88 26.16
N ALA A 64 -20.22 -3.34 26.66
CA ALA A 64 -19.53 -4.50 26.10
C ALA A 64 -20.12 -5.79 26.68
N GLU A 65 -20.95 -6.48 25.90
CA GLU A 65 -20.92 -7.96 25.89
C GLU A 65 -19.45 -8.40 25.92
N ARG A 66 -19.07 -9.37 26.76
CA ARG A 66 -17.70 -9.81 27.12
C ARG A 66 -16.63 -9.69 26.01
N SER A 67 -16.24 -8.48 25.61
CA SER A 67 -15.32 -8.25 24.50
C SER A 67 -13.94 -7.94 25.03
N PHE A 68 -12.93 -8.25 24.23
CA PHE A 68 -11.54 -7.92 24.56
C PHE A 68 -10.81 -7.51 23.29
N THR A 69 -9.80 -6.66 23.44
CA THR A 69 -9.02 -6.12 22.33
C THR A 69 -7.60 -6.66 22.40
N LEU A 70 -7.12 -7.23 21.28
CA LEU A 70 -5.73 -7.58 21.10
C LEU A 70 -5.02 -6.49 20.29
N TYR A 71 -3.80 -6.17 20.70
CA TYR A 71 -2.96 -5.17 20.05
C TYR A 71 -1.77 -5.85 19.38
N TYR A 72 -1.69 -5.71 18.06
CA TYR A 72 -0.59 -6.25 17.27
C TYR A 72 0.38 -5.13 16.90
N SER A 73 1.63 -5.27 17.35
CA SER A 73 2.73 -4.40 16.91
C SER A 73 3.22 -4.82 15.52
N PRO A 74 3.97 -3.96 14.80
CA PRO A 74 4.56 -4.34 13.51
C PRO A 74 5.42 -5.60 13.60
N ALA A 75 6.24 -5.73 14.65
CA ALA A 75 7.08 -6.91 14.87
C ALA A 75 6.25 -8.18 15.10
N ALA A 76 5.12 -8.08 15.82
CA ALA A 76 4.21 -9.20 15.99
C ALA A 76 3.60 -9.64 14.64
N LEU A 77 3.23 -8.69 13.78
CA LEU A 77 2.71 -9.00 12.45
C LEU A 77 3.79 -9.62 11.54
N GLU A 78 5.05 -9.18 11.63
CA GLU A 78 6.16 -9.81 10.91
C GLU A 78 6.38 -11.25 11.38
N GLN A 79 6.31 -11.49 12.69
CA GLN A 79 6.41 -12.84 13.25
C GLN A 79 5.26 -13.73 12.79
N ILE A 80 4.02 -13.23 12.79
CA ILE A 80 2.85 -13.96 12.28
C ILE A 80 3.01 -14.26 10.79
N ALA A 81 3.43 -13.28 9.99
CA ALA A 81 3.68 -13.47 8.57
C ALA A 81 4.77 -14.53 8.32
N SER A 82 5.83 -14.56 9.13
CA SER A 82 6.91 -15.55 8.99
C SER A 82 6.45 -16.99 9.18
N GLN A 83 5.39 -17.23 9.96
CA GLN A 83 4.81 -18.56 10.16
C GLN A 83 3.99 -19.05 8.95
N MET A 84 3.53 -18.12 8.10
CA MET A 84 2.76 -18.42 6.90
C MET A 84 3.64 -18.59 5.65
N LEU A 85 4.92 -18.22 5.74
CA LEU A 85 5.86 -18.23 4.62
C LEU A 85 6.69 -19.53 4.62
N PRO A 86 7.09 -20.05 3.45
CA PRO A 86 6.89 -19.46 2.13
C PRO A 86 5.50 -19.73 1.53
N VAL A 87 4.94 -18.74 0.83
CA VAL A 87 3.69 -18.89 0.07
C VAL A 87 4.01 -19.04 -1.42
N ARG A 88 3.48 -20.08 -2.05
CA ARG A 88 3.65 -20.32 -3.50
C ARG A 88 2.42 -19.86 -4.27
N MET A 89 2.64 -19.10 -5.33
CA MET A 89 1.62 -18.63 -6.26
C MET A 89 2.00 -19.08 -7.67
N ALA A 90 1.07 -19.70 -8.40
CA ALA A 90 1.33 -20.08 -9.78
C ALA A 90 1.59 -18.84 -10.66
N ALA A 91 2.63 -18.86 -11.49
CA ALA A 91 3.00 -17.74 -12.37
C ALA A 91 1.88 -17.36 -13.34
N ARG A 92 1.03 -18.33 -13.71
CA ARG A 92 -0.17 -18.11 -14.53
C ARG A 92 -1.17 -17.11 -13.93
N SER A 93 -1.16 -16.95 -12.60
CA SER A 93 -1.97 -15.95 -11.91
C SER A 93 -1.52 -14.52 -12.23
N PHE A 94 -0.26 -14.34 -12.62
CA PHE A 94 0.29 -13.06 -13.07
C PHE A 94 0.07 -12.87 -14.57
N HIS A 95 0.20 -13.92 -15.39
CA HIS A 95 -0.08 -13.87 -16.82
C HIS A 95 -0.31 -15.27 -17.41
N ASN A 96 -1.33 -15.46 -18.25
CA ASN A 96 -1.72 -16.78 -18.79
C ASN A 96 -0.63 -17.50 -19.61
N GLN A 97 0.33 -16.74 -20.15
CA GLN A 97 1.47 -17.26 -20.91
C GLN A 97 2.72 -17.46 -20.04
N LEU A 98 2.59 -17.45 -18.72
CA LEU A 98 3.67 -17.75 -17.79
C LEU A 98 3.41 -19.09 -17.09
N GLU A 99 4.43 -19.93 -17.09
CA GLU A 99 4.54 -21.17 -16.32
C GLU A 99 5.55 -21.01 -15.19
N GLY A 100 5.47 -21.90 -14.20
CA GLY A 100 6.30 -21.87 -12.99
C GLY A 100 5.56 -21.30 -11.79
N ASP A 101 6.31 -21.01 -10.73
CA ASP A 101 5.82 -20.53 -9.45
C ASP A 101 6.54 -19.25 -9.02
N VAL A 102 5.81 -18.34 -8.39
CA VAL A 102 6.34 -17.19 -7.66
C VAL A 102 6.19 -17.48 -6.18
N ILE A 103 7.30 -17.48 -5.47
CA ILE A 103 7.38 -17.81 -4.05
C ILE A 103 7.61 -16.54 -3.26
N VAL A 104 6.74 -16.24 -2.31
CA VAL A 104 6.99 -15.23 -1.29
C VAL A 104 7.84 -15.88 -0.22
N GLU A 105 9.06 -15.38 -0.03
CA GLU A 105 10.04 -15.96 0.90
C GLU A 105 10.04 -15.23 2.24
N ARG A 106 9.89 -13.90 2.20
CA ARG A 106 9.96 -13.06 3.40
C ARG A 106 9.04 -11.86 3.28
N ILE A 107 8.44 -11.48 4.40
CA ILE A 107 7.78 -10.18 4.60
C ILE A 107 8.50 -9.48 5.75
N SER A 108 8.78 -8.18 5.59
CA SER A 108 9.57 -7.38 6.53
C SER A 108 9.23 -5.89 6.40
N ASP A 109 9.85 -5.06 7.23
CA ASP A 109 9.71 -3.60 7.21
C ASP A 109 8.24 -3.15 7.36
N ILE A 110 7.45 -3.82 8.21
CA ILE A 110 6.06 -3.44 8.45
C ILE A 110 6.00 -2.08 9.14
N ARG A 111 5.22 -1.15 8.59
CA ARG A 111 4.97 0.17 9.18
C ARG A 111 3.51 0.54 9.06
N PHE A 112 2.93 1.03 10.14
CA PHE A 112 1.55 1.51 10.12
C PHE A 112 1.47 2.93 9.58
N GLY A 113 0.49 3.13 8.71
CA GLY A 113 0.18 4.38 8.05
C GLY A 113 -1.22 4.88 8.40
N PRO A 114 -1.61 6.03 7.85
CA PRO A 114 -2.95 6.58 8.03
C PRO A 114 -4.02 5.70 7.36
N LEU A 115 -5.28 5.89 7.72
CA LEU A 115 -6.44 5.31 7.00
C LEU A 115 -6.44 3.77 6.89
N ASN A 116 -6.06 3.07 7.97
CA ASN A 116 -5.97 1.60 7.97
C ASN A 116 -5.02 1.04 6.89
N THR A 117 -3.98 1.80 6.53
CA THR A 117 -2.93 1.34 5.63
C THR A 117 -1.70 0.88 6.41
N LEU A 118 -1.06 -0.19 5.96
CA LEU A 118 0.28 -0.58 6.37
C LEU A 118 1.18 -0.65 5.14
N THR A 119 2.46 -0.37 5.32
CA THR A 119 3.46 -0.64 4.28
C THR A 119 4.31 -1.82 4.71
N CYS A 120 4.74 -2.63 3.76
CA CYS A 120 5.64 -3.76 4.02
C CYS A 120 6.50 -4.05 2.79
N ARG A 121 7.60 -4.74 3.00
CA ARG A 121 8.50 -5.23 1.96
C ARG A 121 8.40 -6.75 1.87
N ALA A 122 8.19 -7.25 0.67
CA ALA A 122 8.24 -8.67 0.38
C ALA A 122 9.44 -9.04 -0.49
N GLU A 123 10.06 -10.15 -0.15
CA GLU A 123 11.04 -10.82 -1.00
C GLU A 123 10.37 -11.98 -1.72
N LEU A 124 10.48 -11.97 -3.04
CA LEU A 124 9.86 -12.93 -3.95
C LEU A 124 10.96 -13.64 -4.73
N ARG A 125 10.75 -14.91 -5.07
CA ARG A 125 11.61 -15.69 -5.96
C ARG A 125 10.77 -16.41 -7.01
N GLY A 126 11.19 -16.30 -8.27
CA GLY A 126 10.64 -17.16 -9.33
C GLY A 126 11.26 -18.55 -9.30
N GLU A 127 10.44 -19.57 -9.44
CA GLU A 127 10.88 -20.96 -9.59
C GLU A 127 10.31 -21.51 -10.90
N ASN A 128 11.18 -22.04 -11.77
CA ASN A 128 10.82 -22.59 -13.07
C ASN A 128 10.01 -21.63 -13.98
N ILE A 129 10.24 -20.32 -13.87
CA ILE A 129 9.52 -19.31 -14.65
C ILE A 129 9.82 -19.45 -16.15
N ARG A 130 8.79 -19.71 -16.94
CA ARG A 130 8.88 -19.83 -18.41
C ARG A 130 7.75 -19.07 -19.09
N TYR A 131 8.04 -18.50 -20.25
CA TYR A 131 7.05 -17.87 -21.11
C TYR A 131 6.66 -18.85 -22.21
N THR A 132 5.36 -19.15 -22.33
CA THR A 132 4.83 -20.17 -23.24
C THR A 132 4.29 -19.60 -24.55
N GLY A 133 4.19 -18.27 -24.66
CA GLY A 133 3.77 -17.60 -25.89
C GLY A 133 4.87 -17.53 -26.95
N SER A 134 4.48 -17.28 -28.20
CA SER A 134 5.42 -17.03 -29.29
C SER A 134 6.11 -15.68 -29.12
N VAL A 135 7.43 -15.69 -28.86
CA VAL A 135 8.25 -14.48 -28.72
C VAL A 135 8.95 -14.16 -30.05
N PRO A 136 8.75 -12.96 -30.64
CA PRO A 136 9.50 -12.55 -31.83
C PRO A 136 11.01 -12.58 -31.55
N LYS A 137 11.82 -12.96 -32.55
CA LYS A 137 13.29 -13.14 -32.38
C LYS A 137 13.98 -11.93 -31.73
N ALA A 138 13.52 -10.71 -32.04
CA ALA A 138 14.05 -9.47 -31.47
C ALA A 138 13.97 -9.40 -29.94
N TYR A 139 12.96 -10.04 -29.32
CA TYR A 139 12.67 -9.94 -27.88
C TYR A 139 13.08 -11.18 -27.07
N GLN A 140 13.62 -12.22 -27.72
CA GLN A 140 13.96 -13.47 -27.03
C GLN A 140 15.01 -13.27 -25.93
N ASN A 141 15.99 -12.40 -26.17
CA ASN A 141 17.02 -12.07 -25.19
C ASN A 141 16.44 -11.34 -23.98
N ASP A 142 15.48 -10.44 -24.20
CA ASP A 142 14.84 -9.68 -23.12
C ASP A 142 13.96 -10.58 -22.25
N VAL A 143 13.23 -11.51 -22.87
CA VAL A 143 12.44 -12.52 -22.15
C VAL A 143 13.35 -13.42 -21.30
N ARG A 144 14.49 -13.86 -21.83
CA ARG A 144 15.46 -14.66 -21.06
C ARG A 144 16.06 -13.86 -19.90
N LYS A 145 16.42 -12.60 -20.11
CA LYS A 145 16.93 -11.72 -19.05
C LYS A 145 15.88 -11.49 -17.96
N PHE A 146 14.63 -11.31 -18.34
CA PHE A 146 13.51 -11.19 -17.40
C PHE A 146 13.32 -12.47 -16.58
N GLN A 147 13.25 -13.64 -17.23
CA GLN A 147 13.14 -14.93 -16.55
C GLN A 147 14.28 -15.14 -15.56
N ALA A 148 15.52 -14.87 -15.97
CA ALA A 148 16.69 -14.95 -15.10
C ALA A 148 16.62 -13.93 -13.94
N GLY A 149 16.13 -12.72 -14.19
CA GLY A 149 15.96 -11.68 -13.17
C GLY A 149 14.92 -12.06 -12.11
N VAL A 150 13.77 -12.60 -12.53
CA VAL A 150 12.72 -13.07 -11.61
C VAL A 150 13.19 -14.31 -10.84
N ALA A 151 13.92 -15.22 -11.49
CA ALA A 151 14.51 -16.39 -10.83
C ALA A 151 15.57 -16.01 -9.78
N ALA A 152 16.36 -14.96 -10.04
CA ALA A 152 17.31 -14.40 -9.07
C ALA A 152 16.62 -13.69 -7.89
N GLY A 153 15.35 -13.34 -8.03
CA GLY A 153 14.50 -12.78 -7.00
C GLY A 153 14.09 -11.33 -7.24
N VAL A 154 13.00 -10.93 -6.60
CA VAL A 154 12.36 -9.62 -6.68
C VAL A 154 12.13 -9.09 -5.27
N VAL A 155 12.39 -7.82 -5.06
CA VAL A 155 11.96 -7.10 -3.85
C VAL A 155 10.79 -6.22 -4.23
N ALA A 156 9.65 -6.38 -3.55
CA ALA A 156 8.45 -5.59 -3.76
C ALA A 156 8.10 -4.80 -2.50
N ASP A 157 7.89 -3.49 -2.63
CA ASP A 157 7.37 -2.65 -1.56
C ASP A 157 5.85 -2.48 -1.76
N PHE A 158 5.06 -2.94 -0.79
CA PHE A 158 3.61 -2.93 -0.82
C PHE A 158 3.03 -1.83 0.09
N VAL A 159 1.93 -1.24 -0.38
CA VAL A 159 0.95 -0.53 0.44
C VAL A 159 -0.26 -1.43 0.56
N VAL A 160 -0.67 -1.74 1.79
CA VAL A 160 -1.73 -2.69 2.08
C VAL A 160 -2.81 -1.97 2.87
N GLN A 161 -4.03 -1.95 2.35
CA GLN A 161 -5.19 -1.46 3.08
C GLN A 161 -5.86 -2.63 3.80
N LEU A 162 -6.05 -2.49 5.10
CA LEU A 162 -6.76 -3.46 5.91
C LEU A 162 -8.23 -3.07 6.04
N THR A 163 -9.12 -4.04 5.89
CA THR A 163 -10.55 -3.89 6.16
C THR A 163 -11.08 -5.15 6.85
N LEU A 164 -12.09 -5.00 7.71
CA LEU A 164 -12.80 -6.14 8.26
C LEU A 164 -14.01 -6.43 7.37
N GLY A 165 -14.05 -7.61 6.76
CA GLY A 165 -15.16 -8.05 5.92
C GLY A 165 -16.42 -8.36 6.74
N SER A 166 -17.56 -8.52 6.05
CA SER A 166 -18.85 -8.90 6.66
C SER A 166 -18.79 -10.21 7.44
N ASP A 167 -17.89 -11.10 7.04
CA ASP A 167 -17.76 -12.45 7.58
C ASP A 167 -16.81 -12.50 8.78
N ASN A 168 -16.44 -11.34 9.35
CA ASN A 168 -15.44 -11.22 10.43
C ASN A 168 -14.07 -11.73 9.98
N VAL A 169 -13.73 -11.57 8.71
CA VAL A 169 -12.43 -11.93 8.15
C VAL A 169 -11.65 -10.66 7.86
N LEU A 170 -10.39 -10.60 8.29
CA LEU A 170 -9.51 -9.50 7.94
C LEU A 170 -9.12 -9.61 6.47
N LEU A 171 -9.44 -8.60 5.68
CA LEU A 171 -9.08 -8.51 4.29
C LEU A 171 -7.93 -7.52 4.13
N ALA A 172 -6.89 -7.94 3.42
CA ALA A 172 -5.75 -7.09 3.09
C ALA A 172 -5.71 -6.86 1.58
N GLN A 173 -6.06 -5.65 1.17
CA GLN A 173 -5.97 -5.21 -0.21
C GLN A 173 -4.56 -4.64 -0.45
N ALA A 174 -3.73 -5.37 -1.17
CA ALA A 174 -2.35 -4.97 -1.43
C ALA A 174 -2.22 -4.18 -2.74
N HIS A 175 -1.22 -3.30 -2.79
CA HIS A 175 -0.78 -2.58 -3.97
C HIS A 175 0.75 -2.49 -3.99
N ALA A 176 1.36 -2.99 -5.06
CA ALA A 176 2.80 -2.86 -5.30
C ALA A 176 3.12 -1.43 -5.71
N SER A 177 3.78 -0.69 -4.82
CA SER A 177 4.27 0.67 -5.10
C SER A 177 5.61 0.63 -5.83
N ARG A 178 6.46 -0.34 -5.49
CA ARG A 178 7.77 -0.55 -6.10
C ARG A 178 8.05 -2.02 -6.27
N THR A 179 8.75 -2.37 -7.34
CA THR A 179 9.35 -3.69 -7.56
C THR A 179 10.76 -3.50 -8.05
N LYS A 180 11.70 -4.32 -7.58
CA LYS A 180 13.10 -4.29 -8.01
C LYS A 180 13.60 -5.70 -8.25
N LEU A 181 14.16 -5.95 -9.43
CA LEU A 181 14.79 -7.24 -9.73
C LEU A 181 16.18 -7.29 -9.10
N LYS A 182 16.53 -8.41 -8.46
CA LYS A 182 17.87 -8.62 -7.87
C LYS A 182 18.95 -8.75 -8.96
N ALA A 183 18.60 -9.24 -10.15
CA ALA A 183 19.46 -9.31 -11.33
C ALA A 183 18.74 -8.80 -12.59
N ASN A 184 19.51 -8.32 -13.58
CA ASN A 184 18.97 -7.79 -14.85
C ASN A 184 17.93 -6.67 -14.63
N SER A 185 18.16 -5.80 -13.64
CA SER A 185 17.28 -4.68 -13.30
C SER A 185 17.13 -3.71 -14.47
N SER A 186 15.88 -3.32 -14.73
CA SER A 186 15.45 -2.46 -15.81
C SER A 186 14.15 -1.79 -15.39
N SER A 187 14.10 -0.45 -15.46
CA SER A 187 12.90 0.31 -15.06
C SER A 187 11.66 -0.09 -15.85
N GLN A 188 11.83 -0.44 -17.13
CA GLN A 188 10.74 -0.89 -18.00
C GLN A 188 10.20 -2.25 -17.53
N THR A 189 11.11 -3.19 -17.26
CA THR A 189 10.77 -4.56 -16.86
C THR A 189 10.15 -4.59 -15.46
N GLU A 190 10.69 -3.80 -14.54
CA GLU A 190 10.15 -3.60 -13.20
C GLU A 190 8.77 -2.93 -13.25
N GLY A 191 8.60 -1.89 -14.09
CA GLY A 191 7.32 -1.24 -14.29
C GLY A 191 6.24 -2.19 -14.79
N MET A 192 6.58 -3.03 -15.78
CA MET A 192 5.69 -4.07 -16.30
C MET A 192 5.33 -5.11 -15.24
N LEU A 193 6.31 -5.60 -14.47
CA LEU A 193 6.08 -6.56 -13.39
C LEU A 193 5.12 -5.98 -12.35
N ARG A 194 5.40 -4.77 -11.86
CA ARG A 194 4.53 -4.06 -10.91
C ARG A 194 3.10 -3.92 -11.43
N GLN A 195 2.95 -3.55 -12.70
CA GLN A 195 1.64 -3.42 -13.33
C GLN A 195 0.88 -4.75 -13.34
N GLN A 196 1.51 -5.84 -13.80
CA GLN A 196 0.86 -7.16 -13.83
C GLN A 196 0.53 -7.68 -12.43
N MET A 197 1.39 -7.44 -11.45
CA MET A 197 1.11 -7.75 -10.04
C MET A 197 -0.16 -7.06 -9.57
N ASN A 198 -0.28 -5.75 -9.78
CA ASN A 198 -1.42 -4.96 -9.33
C ASN A 198 -2.71 -5.31 -10.07
N GLU A 199 -2.65 -5.51 -11.39
CA GLU A 199 -3.84 -5.74 -12.22
C GLU A 199 -4.43 -7.15 -12.06
N ARG A 200 -3.59 -8.15 -11.76
CA ARG A 200 -4.02 -9.55 -11.74
C ARG A 200 -3.97 -10.20 -10.38
N VAL A 201 -2.83 -10.12 -9.70
CA VAL A 201 -2.60 -10.89 -8.47
C VAL A 201 -3.14 -10.17 -7.25
N LEU A 202 -2.80 -8.89 -7.12
CA LEU A 202 -3.15 -8.09 -5.96
C LEU A 202 -4.54 -7.45 -6.10
N ARG A 203 -5.26 -7.69 -7.21
CA ARG A 203 -6.62 -7.18 -7.40
C ARG A 203 -7.61 -7.76 -6.38
N THR A 204 -7.39 -8.99 -5.95
CA THR A 204 -8.23 -9.67 -4.97
C THR A 204 -7.62 -9.47 -3.58
N PRO A 205 -8.40 -9.02 -2.58
CA PRO A 205 -7.92 -8.94 -1.21
C PRO A 205 -7.48 -10.32 -0.69
N PHE A 206 -6.40 -10.34 0.07
CA PHE A 206 -5.96 -11.53 0.79
C PHE A 206 -6.76 -11.63 2.09
N ALA A 207 -7.40 -12.78 2.32
CA ALA A 207 -8.08 -13.07 3.58
C ALA A 207 -7.07 -13.58 4.62
N PHE A 208 -7.07 -12.96 5.80
CA PHE A 208 -6.33 -13.38 6.96
C PHE A 208 -7.29 -13.80 8.05
N ASP A 209 -7.13 -15.04 8.49
CA ASP A 209 -7.84 -15.55 9.65
C ASP A 209 -7.09 -15.10 10.91
N LEU A 210 -7.72 -14.24 11.70
CA LEU A 210 -7.23 -13.80 13.01
C LEU A 210 -8.01 -14.45 14.16
N THR A 211 -8.70 -15.55 13.91
CA THR A 211 -9.33 -16.34 14.98
C THR A 211 -8.29 -16.83 15.98
N ILE A 212 -8.66 -16.76 17.26
CA ILE A 212 -7.75 -17.14 18.35
C ILE A 212 -7.81 -18.66 18.48
N GLN A 213 -6.67 -19.33 18.28
CA GLN A 213 -6.60 -20.78 18.42
C GLN A 213 -7.03 -21.21 19.83
N GLY A 214 -8.02 -22.11 19.90
CA GLY A 214 -8.59 -22.60 21.16
C GLY A 214 -9.69 -21.73 21.77
N GLY A 215 -10.14 -20.66 21.11
CA GLY A 215 -11.27 -19.84 21.52
C GLY A 215 -12.35 -19.71 20.45
N ASN A 216 -13.60 -19.45 20.87
CA ASN A 216 -14.72 -19.15 19.96
C ASN A 216 -14.82 -17.65 19.61
N ALA A 217 -13.85 -16.85 20.05
CA ALA A 217 -13.90 -15.41 19.91
C ALA A 217 -13.63 -14.98 18.45
N LEU A 218 -14.57 -14.24 17.87
CA LEU A 218 -14.50 -13.75 16.50
C LEU A 218 -14.13 -12.27 16.45
N PRO A 219 -13.30 -11.83 15.50
CA PRO A 219 -12.93 -10.42 15.38
C PRO A 219 -14.12 -9.60 14.86
N ARG A 220 -14.59 -8.64 15.65
CA ARG A 220 -15.78 -7.82 15.31
C ARG A 220 -15.43 -6.42 14.83
N ARG A 221 -14.30 -5.89 15.27
CA ARG A 221 -13.85 -4.55 14.90
C ARG A 221 -12.34 -4.51 14.76
N MET A 222 -11.88 -3.60 13.92
CA MET A 222 -10.47 -3.36 13.70
C MET A 222 -10.21 -1.86 13.59
N VAL A 223 -9.17 -1.39 14.26
CA VAL A 223 -8.65 -0.04 14.15
C VAL A 223 -7.14 -0.11 13.98
N LEU A 224 -6.62 0.51 12.91
CA LEU A 224 -5.19 0.72 12.78
C LEU A 224 -4.81 2.09 13.33
N THR A 225 -3.86 2.10 14.24
CA THR A 225 -3.23 3.30 14.79
C THR A 225 -1.80 3.40 14.27
N PRO A 226 -1.09 4.53 14.47
CA PRO A 226 0.32 4.64 14.09
C PRO A 226 1.25 3.59 14.74
N ASN A 227 0.83 2.97 15.86
CA ASN A 227 1.66 2.07 16.66
C ASN A 227 1.14 0.63 16.72
N HIS A 228 -0.16 0.42 16.58
CA HIS A 228 -0.82 -0.88 16.77
C HIS A 228 -1.95 -1.08 15.78
N LEU A 229 -2.11 -2.33 15.35
CA LEU A 229 -3.38 -2.87 14.86
C LEU A 229 -4.16 -3.37 16.08
N ALA A 230 -5.26 -2.70 16.41
CA ALA A 230 -6.17 -3.11 17.47
C ALA A 230 -7.32 -3.92 16.85
N VAL A 231 -7.54 -5.14 17.34
CA VAL A 231 -8.65 -6.01 16.91
C VAL A 231 -9.49 -6.35 18.13
N THR A 232 -10.77 -5.98 18.10
CA THR A 232 -11.72 -6.25 19.18
C THR A 232 -12.48 -7.52 18.86
N TYR A 233 -12.46 -8.47 19.79
CA TYR A 233 -13.06 -9.79 19.70
C TYR A 233 -14.30 -9.89 20.59
N VAL A 234 -15.26 -10.71 20.15
CA VAL A 234 -16.46 -11.06 20.92
C VAL A 234 -16.60 -12.59 20.97
N PRO A 235 -16.92 -13.20 22.14
CA PRO A 235 -17.07 -14.64 22.33
C PRO A 235 -18.19 -15.29 21.50
#